data_AF-A0A7X8HAP6-F1
#
_entry.id   AF-A0A7X8HAP6-F1
#
_cell.length_a   1.000
_cell.length_b   1.000
_cell.length_c   1.000
_cell.angle_alpha   90.00
_cell.angle_beta   90.00
_cell.angle_gamma   90.00
#
_symmetry.space_group_name_H-M   'P 1'
#
loop_
_entity.id
_entity.type
_entity.pdbx_description
1 polymer ?
#
loop_
_entity_poly.entity_id
_entity_poly.type
_entity_poly.pdbx_seq_one_letter_code
_entity_poly.pdbx_strand_id
1 'polypeptide(L)'
;MKLSLLRMDVIKKILPLFLALMLFSCREKETECYDCTTTFTITARYGTESQTENISDTREVCDQTEEQIREYERLNTDSTTYSNGDVRIDTVVITLCTK
;
A
#
# COMPACT_ATOMS: atom_id res chain seq x y z
N MET A 1 -12.62 -8.64 60.98
CA MET A 1 -11.64 -7.88 60.16
C MET A 1 -10.72 -8.87 59.44
N LYS A 2 -11.17 -9.51 58.35
CA LYS A 2 -10.35 -10.50 57.60
C LYS A 2 -10.72 -10.67 56.12
N LEU A 3 -11.80 -10.03 55.64
CA LEU A 3 -12.28 -10.20 54.26
C LEU A 3 -11.60 -9.27 53.24
N SER A 4 -10.97 -8.18 53.69
CA SER A 4 -10.35 -7.17 52.80
C SER A 4 -8.92 -7.49 52.38
N LEU A 5 -8.16 -8.24 53.19
CA LEU A 5 -6.76 -8.60 52.91
C LEU A 5 -6.65 -9.72 51.85
N LEU A 6 -7.57 -10.69 51.85
CA LEU A 6 -7.52 -11.84 50.94
C LEU A 6 -7.69 -11.47 49.46
N ARG A 7 -8.41 -10.37 49.16
CA ARG A 7 -8.64 -9.90 47.77
C ARG A 7 -7.40 -9.24 47.16
N MET A 8 -6.55 -8.61 47.97
CA MET A 8 -5.42 -7.82 47.49
C MET A 8 -4.24 -8.70 47.04
N ASP A 9 -4.03 -9.84 47.71
CA ASP A 9 -2.96 -10.79 47.36
C ASP A 9 -3.25 -11.59 46.09
N VAL A 10 -4.53 -11.87 45.81
CA VAL A 10 -4.96 -12.55 44.58
C VAL A 10 -4.76 -11.63 43.36
N ILE A 11 -5.12 -10.35 43.48
CA ILE A 11 -4.92 -9.35 42.42
C ILE A 11 -3.43 -9.17 42.12
N LYS A 12 -2.57 -9.10 43.15
CA LYS A 12 -1.10 -8.98 42.98
C LYS A 12 -0.47 -10.18 42.26
N LYS A 13 -1.04 -11.39 42.40
CA LYS A 13 -0.55 -12.61 41.74
C LYS A 13 -1.09 -12.79 40.31
N ILE A 14 -2.28 -12.27 40.02
CA ILE A 14 -2.93 -12.40 38.70
C ILE A 14 -2.48 -11.28 37.74
N LEU A 15 -2.16 -10.09 38.26
CA LEU A 15 -1.69 -8.96 37.45
C LEU A 15 -0.48 -9.27 36.54
N PRO A 16 0.61 -9.93 37.03
CA PRO A 16 1.73 -10.27 36.15
C PRO A 16 1.38 -11.32 35.09
N LEU A 17 0.42 -12.20 35.36
CA LEU A 17 -0.06 -13.20 34.40
C LEU A 17 -0.83 -12.54 33.25
N PHE A 18 -1.68 -11.56 33.59
CA PHE A 18 -2.42 -10.77 32.60
C PHE A 18 -1.47 -9.90 31.75
N LEU A 19 -0.45 -9.31 32.38
CA LEU A 19 0.57 -8.53 31.68
C LEU A 19 1.39 -9.41 30.72
N ALA A 20 1.76 -10.62 31.14
CA ALA A 20 2.48 -11.57 30.30
C ALA A 20 1.66 -12.02 29.09
N LEU A 21 0.35 -12.26 29.27
CA LEU A 21 -0.55 -12.62 28.16
C LEU A 21 -0.70 -11.50 27.12
N MET A 22 -0.67 -10.24 27.54
CA MET A 22 -0.72 -9.07 26.63
C MET A 22 0.57 -8.88 25.83
N LEU A 23 1.71 -9.42 26.29
CA LEU A 23 2.97 -9.36 25.54
C LEU A 23 3.03 -10.38 24.40
N PHE A 24 2.26 -11.47 24.47
CA PHE A 24 2.20 -12.49 23.42
C PHE A 24 1.20 -12.18 22.30
N SER A 25 0.32 -11.18 22.46
CA SER A 25 -0.59 -10.76 21.38
C SER A 25 0.07 -9.92 20.28
N CYS A 26 1.29 -9.42 20.50
CA CYS A 26 2.08 -8.74 19.49
C CYS A 26 3.03 -9.73 18.80
N ARG A 27 2.49 -10.76 18.13
CA ARG A 27 3.26 -11.38 17.05
C ARG A 27 3.13 -10.46 15.85
N GLU A 28 4.21 -9.75 15.51
CA GLU A 28 4.33 -9.07 14.23
C GLU A 28 4.02 -10.10 13.14
N LYS A 29 2.95 -9.87 12.37
CA LYS A 29 2.76 -10.59 11.11
C LYS A 29 3.91 -10.16 10.22
N GLU A 30 4.53 -11.11 9.52
CA GLU A 30 5.39 -10.75 8.39
C GLU A 30 4.54 -9.93 7.42
N THR A 31 4.94 -8.67 7.24
CA THR A 31 4.28 -7.71 6.39
C THR A 31 4.51 -8.17 4.96
N GLU A 32 3.50 -8.75 4.30
CA GLU A 32 3.57 -8.98 2.86
C GLU A 32 3.55 -7.61 2.17
N CYS A 33 4.69 -7.21 1.62
CA CYS A 33 4.87 -5.97 0.89
C CYS A 33 4.87 -6.24 -0.62
N TYR A 34 4.43 -5.24 -1.37
CA TYR A 34 4.45 -5.23 -2.82
C TYR A 34 5.24 -4.02 -3.31
N ASP A 35 6.12 -4.24 -4.28
CA ASP A 35 6.75 -3.18 -5.06
C ASP A 35 5.84 -2.75 -6.19
N CYS A 36 5.23 -1.57 -6.05
CA CYS A 36 4.33 -0.98 -7.03
C CYS A 36 5.08 0.03 -7.91
N THR A 37 5.26 -0.30 -9.18
CA THR A 37 5.88 0.58 -10.18
C THR A 37 4.81 1.27 -11.02
N THR A 38 4.82 2.60 -11.01
CA THR A 38 3.99 3.44 -11.89
C THR A 38 4.82 3.91 -13.07
N THR A 39 4.39 3.60 -14.29
CA THR A 39 5.03 4.04 -15.53
C THR A 39 4.14 5.05 -16.25
N PHE A 40 4.70 6.23 -16.54
CA PHE A 40 4.12 7.30 -17.34
C PHE A 40 4.73 7.25 -18.74
N THR A 41 3.92 6.89 -19.73
CA THR A 41 4.28 6.92 -21.15
C THR A 41 3.62 8.13 -21.80
N ILE A 42 4.41 9.09 -22.26
CA ILE A 42 3.93 10.28 -22.96
C ILE A 42 4.33 10.14 -24.43
N THR A 43 3.36 10.05 -25.32
CA THR A 43 3.58 10.00 -26.77
C THR A 43 3.00 11.26 -27.42
N ALA A 44 3.86 12.12 -27.93
CA ALA A 44 3.49 13.30 -28.69
C ALA A 44 3.65 13.04 -30.19
N ARG A 45 2.63 13.37 -30.98
CA ARG A 45 2.60 13.23 -32.44
C ARG A 45 2.33 14.59 -33.07
N TYR A 46 3.12 14.93 -34.08
CA TYR A 46 3.06 16.19 -34.81
C TYR A 46 3.09 15.86 -36.31
N GLY A 47 1.93 15.84 -36.96
CA GLY A 47 1.82 15.42 -38.37
C GLY A 47 2.31 13.98 -38.58
N THR A 48 3.42 13.78 -39.29
CA THR A 48 4.05 12.46 -39.53
C THR A 48 5.11 12.08 -38.50
N GLU A 49 5.52 13.00 -37.62
CA GLU A 49 6.55 12.76 -36.61
C GLU A 49 5.94 12.36 -35.26
N SER A 50 6.67 11.54 -34.49
CA SER A 50 6.27 11.15 -33.14
C SER A 50 7.47 11.03 -32.21
N GLN A 51 7.29 11.47 -30.96
CA GLN A 51 8.24 11.27 -29.86
C GLN A 51 7.52 10.56 -28.71
N THR A 52 8.19 9.60 -28.09
CA THR A 52 7.69 8.90 -26.90
C THR A 52 8.72 8.99 -25.80
N GLU A 53 8.29 9.42 -24.62
CA GLU A 53 9.08 9.46 -23.39
C GLU A 53 8.44 8.55 -22.34
N ASN A 54 9.26 7.85 -21.58
CA ASN A 54 8.82 6.96 -20.49
C ASN A 54 9.48 7.38 -19.18
N ILE A 55 8.68 7.55 -18.14
CA ILE A 55 9.13 7.91 -16.79
C ILE A 55 8.51 6.90 -15.82
N SER A 56 9.29 6.35 -14.90
CA SER A 56 8.79 5.38 -13.92
C SER A 56 9.19 5.75 -12.49
N ASP A 57 8.31 5.49 -11.53
CA ASP A 57 8.55 5.59 -10.09
C ASP A 57 8.08 4.30 -9.41
N THR A 58 8.82 3.83 -8.40
CA THR A 58 8.52 2.59 -7.67
C THR A 58 8.31 2.89 -6.20
N ARG A 59 7.26 2.31 -5.61
CA ARG A 59 6.90 2.50 -4.19
C ARG A 59 6.52 1.17 -3.57
N GLU A 60 6.99 0.96 -2.34
CA GLU A 60 6.63 -0.20 -1.53
C GLU A 60 5.28 0.05 -0.85
N VAL A 61 4.37 -0.94 -0.93
CA VAL A 61 3.04 -0.93 -0.31
C VAL A 61 2.87 -2.19 0.51
N CYS A 62 2.73 -2.05 1.82
CA CYS A 62 2.61 -3.17 2.76
C CYS A 62 1.22 -3.20 3.43
N ASP A 63 0.93 -4.30 4.13
CA ASP A 63 -0.29 -4.48 4.94
C ASP A 63 -1.61 -4.38 4.15
N GLN A 64 -1.57 -4.72 2.86
CA GLN A 64 -2.75 -4.77 1.99
C GLN A 64 -3.06 -6.22 1.60
N THR A 65 -4.33 -6.56 1.45
CA THR A 65 -4.73 -7.82 0.81
C THR A 65 -4.46 -7.77 -0.70
N GLU A 66 -4.43 -8.94 -1.34
CA GLU A 66 -4.29 -9.01 -2.80
C GLU A 66 -5.37 -8.21 -3.52
N GLU A 67 -6.63 -8.26 -3.06
CA GLU A 67 -7.72 -7.47 -3.64
C GLU A 67 -7.49 -5.97 -3.50
N GLN A 68 -6.95 -5.51 -2.36
CA GLN A 68 -6.62 -4.10 -2.15
C GLN A 68 -5.48 -3.65 -3.06
N ILE A 69 -4.47 -4.51 -3.30
CA ILE A 69 -3.40 -4.23 -4.26
C ILE A 69 -3.92 -4.17 -5.70
N ARG A 70 -4.81 -5.08 -6.11
CA ARG A 70 -5.42 -5.02 -7.46
C ARG A 70 -6.28 -3.78 -7.65
N GLU A 71 -7.00 -3.36 -6.61
CA GLU A 71 -7.75 -2.11 -6.65
C GLU A 71 -6.80 -0.89 -6.71
N TYR A 72 -5.68 -0.92 -5.99
CA TYR A 72 -4.64 0.11 -6.09
C TYR A 72 -4.06 0.23 -7.50
N GLU A 73 -3.71 -0.88 -8.16
CA GLU A 73 -3.25 -0.89 -9.55
C GLU A 73 -4.29 -0.26 -10.49
N ARG A 74 -5.56 -0.63 -10.32
CA ARG A 74 -6.68 -0.13 -11.14
C ARG A 74 -6.90 1.37 -10.96
N LEU A 75 -6.86 1.87 -9.73
CA LEU A 75 -7.10 3.28 -9.41
C LEU A 75 -5.94 4.18 -9.85
N ASN A 76 -4.72 3.64 -9.95
CA ASN A 76 -3.53 4.37 -10.37
C ASN A 76 -3.12 4.06 -11.83
N THR A 77 -4.03 3.49 -12.61
CA THR A 77 -3.85 3.26 -14.05
C THR A 77 -4.88 4.12 -14.79
N ASP A 78 -4.41 4.97 -15.70
CA ASP A 78 -5.26 5.89 -16.44
C ASP A 78 -4.67 6.18 -17.82
N SER A 79 -5.49 6.74 -18.70
CA SER A 79 -5.04 7.24 -19.99
C SER A 79 -5.75 8.54 -20.33
N THR A 80 -4.98 9.54 -20.74
CA THR A 80 -5.52 10.80 -21.23
C THR A 80 -4.98 11.10 -22.62
N THR A 81 -5.85 11.65 -23.46
CA THR A 81 -5.48 12.13 -24.79
C THR A 81 -5.81 13.61 -24.87
N TYR A 82 -4.82 14.40 -25.25
CA TYR A 82 -5.00 15.78 -25.68
C TYR A 82 -4.81 15.88 -27.19
N SER A 83 -5.63 16.67 -27.86
CA SER A 83 -5.50 16.93 -29.30
C SER A 83 -5.83 18.38 -29.63
N ASN A 84 -4.99 18.99 -30.46
CA ASN A 84 -5.17 20.36 -30.96
C ASN A 84 -4.57 20.47 -32.37
N GLY A 85 -5.42 20.55 -33.39
CA GLY A 85 -4.99 20.54 -34.79
C GLY A 85 -4.23 19.25 -35.12
N ASP A 86 -3.03 19.40 -35.67
CA ASP A 86 -2.14 18.27 -36.03
C ASP A 86 -1.31 17.73 -34.85
N VAL A 87 -1.50 18.29 -33.66
CA VAL A 87 -0.83 17.85 -32.43
C VAL A 87 -1.74 16.88 -31.68
N ARG A 88 -1.21 15.71 -31.34
CA ARG A 88 -1.84 14.74 -30.45
C ARG A 88 -0.85 14.30 -29.38
N ILE A 89 -1.25 14.37 -28.12
CA ILE A 89 -0.47 13.88 -26.99
C ILE A 89 -1.30 12.80 -26.30
N ASP A 90 -0.79 11.57 -26.31
CA ASP A 90 -1.33 10.46 -25.55
C ASP A 90 -0.46 10.26 -24.30
N THR A 91 -1.08 10.28 -23.13
CA THR A 91 -0.42 9.95 -21.87
C THR A 91 -1.08 8.70 -21.31
N VAL A 92 -0.29 7.68 -21.05
CA VAL A 92 -0.73 6.42 -20.44
C VAL A 92 0.01 6.26 -19.13
N VAL A 93 -0.72 6.02 -18.06
CA VAL A 93 -0.21 5.75 -16.71
C VAL A 93 -0.57 4.31 -16.38
N ILE A 94 0.42 3.48 -16.08
CA ILE A 94 0.22 2.09 -15.71
C ILE A 94 0.89 1.84 -14.38
N THR A 95 0.13 1.36 -13.40
CA THR A 95 0.66 0.93 -12.10
C THR A 95 0.59 -0.58 -11.99
N LEU A 96 1.72 -1.23 -11.72
CA LEU A 96 1.83 -2.67 -11.51
C LEU A 96 2.57 -2.97 -10.22
N CYS A 97 2.02 -3.87 -9.41
CA CYS A 97 2.55 -4.28 -8.13
C CYS A 97 3.04 -5.73 -8.18
N THR A 98 4.27 -5.94 -7.76
CA THR A 98 4.91 -7.26 -7.66
C THR A 98 5.28 -7.57 -6.22
N LYS A 99 5.06 -8.81 -5.79
CA LYS A 99 5.57 -9.34 -4.52
C LYS A 99 7.07 -9.57 -4.58
#